data_AF-A0A956I7K5-F1
#
_entry.id   AF-A0A956I7K5-F1
#
_cell.length_a   1.000
_cell.length_b   1.000
_cell.length_c   1.000
_cell.angle_alpha   90.00
_cell.angle_beta   90.00
_cell.angle_gamma   90.00
#
_symmetry.space_group_name_H-M   'P 1'
#
loop_
_entity.id
_entity.type
_entity.pdbx_description
1 polymer ?
#
loop_
_entity_poly.entity_id
_entity_poly.type
_entity_poly.pdbx_seq_one_letter_code
_entity_poly.pdbx_strand_id
1 'polypeptide(L)'
;MRHRWRHAAVACVLCACGSDSEAEDVAITVLVTEVTSDEPDPDTEVCVVVPTGYGCATTGADGRVTLNVPASSDVVFRSTRSDRMTGLFAYTSGDAPEEIEVDTADPTLAQVLLLGAGVEAQEGMGQVLLLARGPTGSGAEAEGMTFSLGVGDGPFYFGGSQPMPELTETTSDGAVAFANVPPGEHTITAAGAASCVTRVGFDRGVDRTGFRVEAGALTFVRLVDCAPR
;
A
#
# COMPACT_ATOMS: atom_id res chain seq x y z
N MET A 1 -69.82 -40.25 14.73
CA MET A 1 -69.01 -39.18 15.36
C MET A 1 -67.56 -39.35 14.92
N ARG A 2 -66.85 -38.23 14.67
CA ARG A 2 -65.43 -37.90 14.99
C ARG A 2 -64.58 -39.06 15.59
N HIS A 3 -63.30 -39.30 15.31
CA HIS A 3 -62.17 -38.66 14.59
C HIS A 3 -61.08 -39.78 14.39
N ARG A 4 -59.93 -39.67 13.70
CA ARG A 4 -59.21 -38.67 12.85
C ARG A 4 -58.19 -39.44 11.98
N TRP A 5 -57.75 -38.92 10.83
CA TRP A 5 -56.53 -39.40 10.15
C TRP A 5 -55.27 -38.73 10.74
N ARG A 6 -54.11 -39.40 10.70
CA ARG A 6 -52.78 -38.75 10.78
C ARG A 6 -51.81 -39.42 9.81
N HIS A 7 -51.40 -38.67 8.78
CA HIS A 7 -50.28 -39.02 7.93
C HIS A 7 -48.98 -38.68 8.67
N ALA A 8 -47.97 -39.56 8.59
CA ALA A 8 -46.61 -39.20 8.95
C ALA A 8 -45.94 -38.56 7.73
N ALA A 9 -45.62 -37.27 7.81
CA ALA A 9 -44.86 -36.59 6.77
C ALA A 9 -43.37 -36.92 6.93
N VAL A 10 -42.75 -37.48 5.89
CA VAL A 10 -41.30 -37.63 5.80
C VAL A 10 -40.74 -36.26 5.40
N ALA A 11 -40.03 -35.61 6.33
CA ALA A 11 -39.34 -34.36 6.02
C ALA A 11 -38.03 -34.67 5.27
N CYS A 12 -38.01 -34.43 3.96
CA CYS A 12 -36.75 -34.32 3.24
C CYS A 12 -36.00 -33.09 3.76
N VAL A 13 -34.89 -33.34 4.48
CA VAL A 13 -33.89 -32.30 4.74
C VAL A 13 -33.23 -31.98 3.41
N LEU A 14 -33.59 -30.86 2.81
CA LEU A 14 -32.85 -30.29 1.69
C LEU A 14 -31.48 -29.88 2.19
N CYS A 15 -30.43 -30.53 1.68
CA CYS A 15 -29.09 -29.99 1.77
C CYS A 15 -29.07 -28.67 1.00
N ALA A 16 -29.08 -27.55 1.74
CA ALA A 16 -28.72 -26.27 1.17
C ALA A 16 -27.23 -26.34 0.83
N CYS A 17 -26.92 -26.54 -0.46
CA CYS A 17 -25.58 -26.24 -0.95
C CYS A 17 -25.30 -24.78 -0.63
N GLY A 18 -24.24 -24.51 0.13
CA GLY A 18 -23.68 -23.17 0.14
C GLY A 18 -23.32 -22.84 -1.29
N SER A 19 -23.91 -21.77 -1.83
CA SER A 19 -23.33 -21.14 -3.01
C SER A 19 -22.00 -20.58 -2.56
N ASP A 20 -20.90 -21.22 -2.97
CA ASP A 20 -19.59 -20.57 -2.95
C ASP A 20 -19.76 -19.27 -3.76
N SER A 21 -19.84 -18.15 -3.05
CA SER A 21 -19.81 -16.84 -3.68
C SER A 21 -18.39 -16.67 -4.20
N GLU A 22 -18.20 -16.89 -5.50
CA GLU A 22 -17.00 -16.45 -6.20
C GLU A 22 -16.75 -14.99 -5.81
N ALA A 23 -15.54 -14.68 -5.34
CA ALA A 23 -15.21 -13.32 -4.93
C ALA A 23 -15.41 -12.40 -6.13
N GLU A 24 -16.24 -11.36 -5.96
CA GLU A 24 -16.55 -10.44 -7.04
C GLU A 24 -15.30 -9.63 -7.37
N ASP A 25 -14.92 -9.57 -8.65
CA ASP A 25 -13.81 -8.74 -9.10
C ASP A 25 -14.25 -7.28 -9.22
N VAL A 26 -13.44 -6.37 -8.67
CA VAL A 26 -13.61 -4.92 -8.77
C VAL A 26 -12.52 -4.31 -9.67
N ALA A 27 -12.91 -3.34 -10.49
CA ALA A 27 -11.99 -2.62 -11.37
C ALA A 27 -11.33 -1.46 -10.61
N ILE A 28 -10.00 -1.51 -10.44
CA ILE A 28 -9.21 -0.45 -9.82
C ILE A 28 -8.39 0.24 -10.90
N THR A 29 -8.49 1.57 -10.96
CA THR A 29 -7.60 2.38 -11.79
C THR A 29 -6.39 2.80 -10.97
N VAL A 30 -5.20 2.44 -11.44
CA VAL A 30 -3.92 2.82 -10.84
C VAL A 30 -3.36 3.97 -11.66
N LEU A 31 -3.19 5.13 -11.02
CA LEU A 31 -2.32 6.20 -11.49
C LEU A 31 -0.91 5.93 -10.98
N VAL A 32 0.06 5.85 -11.89
CA VAL A 32 1.48 5.79 -11.55
C VAL A 32 2.12 7.16 -11.79
N THR A 33 2.76 7.72 -10.77
CA THR A 33 3.56 8.96 -10.87
C THR A 33 5.03 8.70 -10.51
N GLU A 34 5.92 9.66 -10.76
CA GLU A 34 7.29 9.67 -10.20
C GLU A 34 7.30 10.46 -8.88
N VAL A 35 7.84 9.85 -7.81
CA VAL A 35 7.68 10.33 -6.42
C VAL A 35 8.29 11.72 -6.15
N THR A 36 9.23 12.18 -6.97
CA THR A 36 9.92 13.47 -6.79
C THR A 36 9.36 14.59 -7.66
N SER A 37 8.76 14.27 -8.82
CA SER A 37 8.17 15.27 -9.72
C SER A 37 6.63 15.31 -9.71
N ASP A 38 5.98 14.29 -9.17
CA ASP A 38 4.52 14.04 -9.26
C ASP A 38 4.01 13.95 -10.72
N GLU A 39 4.91 13.76 -11.68
CA GLU A 39 4.57 13.61 -13.09
C GLU A 39 4.08 12.17 -13.37
N PRO A 40 3.06 12.00 -14.23
CA PRO A 40 2.61 10.66 -14.64
C PRO A 40 3.72 9.83 -15.28
N ASP A 41 3.79 8.54 -14.94
CA ASP A 41 4.83 7.62 -15.39
C ASP A 41 4.26 6.61 -16.42
N PRO A 42 4.32 6.91 -17.73
CA PRO A 42 3.79 6.05 -18.79
C PRO A 42 4.70 4.82 -19.04
N ASP A 43 4.20 3.85 -19.80
CA ASP A 43 4.93 2.65 -20.21
C ASP A 43 5.45 1.77 -19.03
N THR A 44 4.87 1.94 -17.83
CA THR A 44 5.19 1.17 -16.63
C THR A 44 4.24 -0.03 -16.51
N GLU A 45 4.78 -1.24 -16.41
CA GLU A 45 3.98 -2.45 -16.19
C GLU A 45 3.55 -2.53 -14.71
N VAL A 46 2.25 -2.66 -14.46
CA VAL A 46 1.66 -2.87 -13.14
C VAL A 46 1.05 -4.27 -13.10
N CYS A 47 1.54 -5.12 -12.21
CA CYS A 47 1.07 -6.47 -11.98
C CYS A 47 0.36 -6.59 -10.62
N VAL A 48 -0.74 -7.32 -10.56
CA VAL A 48 -1.29 -7.81 -9.29
C VAL A 48 -0.51 -9.07 -8.89
N VAL A 49 0.27 -8.99 -7.81
CA VAL A 49 1.14 -10.10 -7.35
C VAL A 49 0.58 -10.83 -6.13
N VAL A 50 -0.31 -10.18 -5.36
CA VAL A 50 -1.11 -10.81 -4.31
C VAL A 50 -2.56 -10.34 -4.46
N PRO A 51 -3.56 -11.25 -4.45
CA PRO A 51 -3.40 -12.69 -4.63
C PRO A 51 -2.89 -13.04 -6.04
N THR A 52 -2.28 -14.22 -6.18
CA THR A 52 -1.74 -14.70 -7.46
C THR A 52 -2.85 -15.13 -8.43
N GLY A 53 -2.63 -14.94 -9.74
CA GLY A 53 -3.55 -15.39 -10.80
C GLY A 53 -4.22 -14.24 -11.55
N TYR A 54 -4.13 -13.03 -11.00
CA TYR A 54 -4.45 -11.78 -11.67
C TYR A 54 -3.35 -11.36 -12.64
N GLY A 55 -3.70 -10.49 -13.59
CA GLY A 55 -2.82 -10.10 -14.70
C GLY A 55 -1.90 -8.91 -14.41
N CYS A 56 -1.15 -8.55 -15.45
CA CYS A 56 -0.43 -7.29 -15.54
C CYS A 56 -1.00 -6.45 -16.69
N ALA A 57 -0.86 -5.13 -16.61
CA ALA A 57 -1.14 -4.21 -17.69
C ALA A 57 -0.20 -2.99 -17.62
N THR A 58 -0.01 -2.30 -18.74
CA THR A 58 0.93 -1.17 -18.85
C THR A 58 0.20 0.17 -18.78
N THR A 59 0.80 1.16 -18.13
CA THR A 59 0.25 2.53 -18.05
C THR A 59 0.22 3.24 -19.40
N GLY A 60 -0.88 3.98 -19.63
CA GLY A 60 -1.02 4.87 -20.77
C GLY A 60 -0.18 6.15 -20.65
N ALA A 61 -0.29 7.03 -21.66
CA ALA A 61 0.44 8.30 -21.72
C ALA A 61 0.09 9.29 -20.59
N ASP A 62 -0.98 9.03 -19.84
CA ASP A 62 -1.45 9.75 -18.65
C ASP A 62 -1.05 9.05 -17.34
N GLY A 63 -0.19 8.03 -17.39
CA GLY A 63 0.25 7.24 -16.24
C GLY A 63 -0.81 6.25 -15.72
N ARG A 64 -1.92 6.06 -16.43
CA ARG A 64 -3.08 5.29 -15.92
C ARG A 64 -3.18 3.89 -16.49
N VAL A 65 -3.62 2.95 -15.65
CA VAL A 65 -3.98 1.59 -16.04
C VAL A 65 -5.14 1.08 -15.19
N THR A 66 -6.07 0.32 -15.77
CA THR A 66 -7.16 -0.32 -15.02
C THR A 66 -6.91 -1.82 -14.93
N LEU A 67 -6.98 -2.36 -13.71
CA LEU A 67 -6.80 -3.78 -13.38
C LEU A 67 -8.04 -4.28 -12.63
N ASN A 68 -8.44 -5.52 -12.89
CA ASN A 68 -9.38 -6.22 -12.01
C ASN A 68 -8.61 -6.81 -10.83
N VAL A 69 -9.18 -6.72 -9.64
CA VAL A 69 -8.68 -7.30 -8.38
C VAL A 69 -9.87 -7.87 -7.61
N PRO A 70 -9.69 -8.80 -6.65
CA PRO A 70 -10.83 -9.26 -5.85
C PRO A 70 -11.34 -8.12 -4.96
N ALA A 71 -12.65 -7.98 -4.82
CA ALA A 71 -13.27 -7.02 -3.89
C ALA A 71 -13.02 -7.38 -2.42
N SER A 72 -13.14 -6.39 -1.53
CA SER A 72 -13.03 -6.56 -0.07
C SER A 72 -11.79 -7.35 0.39
N SER A 73 -10.63 -7.13 -0.27
CA SER A 73 -9.45 -7.99 -0.15
C SER A 73 -8.14 -7.20 -0.03
N ASP A 74 -7.15 -7.77 0.65
CA ASP A 74 -5.79 -7.26 0.65
C ASP A 74 -5.08 -7.63 -0.67
N VAL A 75 -4.64 -6.62 -1.41
CA VAL A 75 -4.02 -6.69 -2.74
C VAL A 75 -2.60 -6.12 -2.67
N VAL A 76 -1.66 -6.73 -3.39
CA VAL A 76 -0.34 -6.14 -3.63
C VAL A 76 -0.14 -5.96 -5.12
N PHE A 77 0.11 -4.72 -5.53
CA PHE A 77 0.57 -4.37 -6.86
C PHE A 77 2.11 -4.29 -6.88
N ARG A 78 2.71 -4.64 -8.01
CA ARG A 78 4.12 -4.42 -8.31
C ARG A 78 4.24 -3.62 -9.60
N SER A 79 4.99 -2.51 -9.58
CA SER A 79 5.35 -1.75 -10.78
C SER A 79 6.76 -2.11 -11.24
N THR A 80 6.96 -2.21 -12.56
CA THR A 80 8.26 -2.44 -13.17
C THR A 80 8.42 -1.66 -14.48
N ARG A 81 9.55 -0.96 -14.61
CA ARG A 81 10.09 -0.43 -15.87
C ARG A 81 11.62 -0.49 -15.82
N SER A 82 12.30 -0.62 -16.96
CA SER A 82 13.74 -0.94 -17.01
C SER A 82 14.68 0.14 -16.47
N ASP A 83 14.19 1.38 -16.40
CA ASP A 83 14.86 2.60 -15.94
C ASP A 83 14.33 3.08 -14.58
N ARG A 84 13.41 2.35 -13.95
CA ARG A 84 12.83 2.64 -12.64
C ARG A 84 13.22 1.59 -11.61
N MET A 85 13.10 1.93 -10.33
CA MET A 85 13.05 0.92 -9.27
C MET A 85 11.79 0.05 -9.41
N THR A 86 11.88 -1.21 -9.00
CA THR A 86 10.68 -2.04 -8.80
C THR A 86 9.90 -1.51 -7.60
N GLY A 87 8.68 -1.03 -7.83
CA GLY A 87 7.79 -0.51 -6.79
C GLY A 87 6.85 -1.60 -6.25
N LEU A 88 6.53 -1.54 -4.97
CA LEU A 88 5.50 -2.37 -4.34
C LEU A 88 4.48 -1.52 -3.59
N PHE A 89 3.20 -1.85 -3.77
CA PHE A 89 2.06 -1.12 -3.21
C PHE A 89 1.09 -2.12 -2.61
N ALA A 90 0.88 -2.03 -1.31
CA ALA A 90 -0.25 -2.70 -0.68
C ALA A 90 -1.51 -1.84 -0.82
N TYR A 91 -2.68 -2.46 -0.91
CA TYR A 91 -3.97 -1.78 -0.96
C TYR A 91 -5.05 -2.74 -0.48
N THR A 92 -6.02 -2.26 0.29
CA THR A 92 -7.22 -3.04 0.65
C THR A 92 -8.36 -2.58 -0.24
N SER A 93 -8.83 -3.44 -1.15
CA SER A 93 -9.90 -3.13 -2.10
C SER A 93 -11.27 -3.04 -1.41
N GLY A 94 -12.14 -2.17 -1.93
CA GLY A 94 -13.56 -2.11 -1.59
C GLY A 94 -14.43 -2.95 -2.52
N ASP A 95 -15.74 -2.70 -2.47
CA ASP A 95 -16.76 -3.35 -3.32
C ASP A 95 -17.21 -2.50 -4.52
N ALA A 96 -16.48 -1.40 -4.82
CA ALA A 96 -16.81 -0.45 -5.88
C ALA A 96 -15.54 0.03 -6.59
N PRO A 97 -15.60 0.36 -7.90
CA PRO A 97 -14.46 0.88 -8.63
C PRO A 97 -13.91 2.16 -7.98
N GLU A 98 -12.59 2.19 -7.77
CA GLU A 98 -11.84 3.32 -7.21
C GLU A 98 -10.61 3.63 -8.09
N GLU A 99 -10.10 4.85 -7.95
CA GLU A 99 -8.80 5.27 -8.49
C GLU A 99 -7.82 5.45 -7.33
N ILE A 100 -6.62 4.86 -7.45
CA ILE A 100 -5.52 4.99 -6.49
C ILE A 100 -4.28 5.59 -7.15
N GLU A 101 -3.53 6.37 -6.38
CA GLU A 101 -2.25 6.97 -6.77
C GLU A 101 -1.11 6.15 -6.14
N VAL A 102 -0.16 5.72 -6.98
CA VAL A 102 1.02 4.95 -6.58
C VAL A 102 2.27 5.51 -7.22
N ASP A 103 3.40 5.38 -6.54
CA ASP A 103 4.63 6.07 -6.89
C ASP A 103 5.67 5.14 -7.55
N THR A 104 6.45 5.67 -8.48
CA THR A 104 7.71 5.08 -8.93
C THR A 104 8.88 5.95 -8.48
N ALA A 105 10.07 5.39 -8.48
CA ALA A 105 11.29 6.11 -8.15
C ALA A 105 12.37 5.86 -9.20
N ASP A 106 13.13 6.91 -9.50
CA ASP A 106 14.42 6.76 -10.16
C ASP A 106 15.40 5.89 -9.32
N PRO A 107 16.21 5.00 -9.92
CA PRO A 107 17.21 4.18 -9.21
C PRO A 107 18.24 4.97 -8.39
N THR A 108 18.44 6.26 -8.67
CA THR A 108 19.28 7.15 -7.85
C THR A 108 18.64 7.48 -6.51
N LEU A 109 17.30 7.43 -6.37
CA LEU A 109 16.63 7.74 -5.10
C LEU A 109 17.13 6.81 -3.99
N ALA A 110 17.16 5.49 -4.21
CA ALA A 110 17.69 4.55 -3.21
C ALA A 110 19.13 4.84 -2.78
N GLN A 111 19.97 5.38 -3.69
CA GLN A 111 21.33 5.81 -3.34
C GLN A 111 21.30 7.05 -2.45
N VAL A 112 20.42 8.03 -2.74
CA VAL A 112 20.20 9.20 -1.88
C VAL A 112 19.66 8.79 -0.50
N LEU A 113 18.71 7.85 -0.44
CA LEU A 113 18.17 7.31 0.82
C LEU A 113 19.29 6.73 1.69
N LEU A 114 20.05 5.80 1.12
CA LEU A 114 21.10 5.07 1.85
C LEU A 114 22.27 5.99 2.26
N LEU A 115 22.74 6.85 1.35
CA LEU A 115 23.83 7.78 1.64
C LEU A 115 23.42 8.86 2.65
N GLY A 116 22.20 9.41 2.54
CA GLY A 116 21.67 10.39 3.51
C GLY A 116 21.43 9.79 4.89
N ALA A 117 21.00 8.52 4.95
CA ALA A 117 20.85 7.75 6.17
C ALA A 117 22.19 7.30 6.80
N GLY A 118 23.30 7.31 6.04
CA GLY A 118 24.58 6.75 6.46
C GLY A 118 24.58 5.22 6.54
N VAL A 119 23.77 4.56 5.72
CA VAL A 119 23.52 3.10 5.73
C VAL A 119 24.07 2.46 4.45
N GLU A 120 24.68 1.28 4.57
CA GLU A 120 25.07 0.46 3.42
C GLU A 120 23.93 -0.49 3.01
N ALA A 121 23.72 -0.67 1.69
CA ALA A 121 22.69 -1.58 1.19
C ALA A 121 23.04 -3.04 1.48
N GLN A 122 22.11 -3.80 2.05
CA GLN A 122 22.27 -5.24 2.30
C GLN A 122 21.64 -6.06 1.18
N GLU A 123 22.39 -7.02 0.63
CA GLU A 123 21.90 -7.96 -0.37
C GLU A 123 20.70 -8.77 0.16
N GLY A 124 19.66 -8.93 -0.66
CA GLY A 124 18.45 -9.67 -0.29
C GLY A 124 17.44 -8.87 0.55
N MET A 125 17.72 -7.63 0.92
CA MET A 125 16.77 -6.75 1.62
C MET A 125 16.00 -5.83 0.67
N GLY A 126 14.87 -5.31 1.13
CA GLY A 126 14.11 -4.25 0.46
C GLY A 126 14.22 -2.90 1.17
N GLN A 127 13.64 -1.87 0.56
CA GLN A 127 13.55 -0.51 1.11
C GLN A 127 12.07 -0.13 1.28
N VAL A 128 11.75 0.78 2.20
CA VAL A 128 10.40 1.31 2.40
C VAL A 128 10.45 2.83 2.39
N LEU A 129 9.55 3.47 1.63
CA LEU A 129 9.29 4.90 1.70
C LEU A 129 7.83 5.11 2.13
N LEU A 130 7.64 5.83 3.24
CA LEU A 130 6.36 6.25 3.74
C LEU A 130 6.18 7.75 3.47
N LEU A 131 5.01 8.12 2.95
CA LEU A 131 4.58 9.49 2.72
C LEU A 131 3.31 9.77 3.54
N ALA A 132 3.36 10.73 4.45
CA ALA A 132 2.24 11.10 5.31
C ALA A 132 1.72 12.51 4.95
N ARG A 133 0.62 12.55 4.17
CA ARG A 133 -0.08 13.78 3.78
C ARG A 133 -1.03 14.26 4.88
N GLY A 134 -1.11 15.57 5.07
CA GLY A 134 -2.06 16.22 5.97
C GLY A 134 -3.52 16.16 5.47
N PRO A 135 -4.43 16.99 6.03
CA PRO A 135 -5.84 17.02 5.64
C PRO A 135 -6.05 17.30 4.15
N THR A 136 -6.93 16.53 3.50
CA THR A 136 -7.27 16.67 2.08
C THR A 136 -7.66 18.11 1.73
N GLY A 137 -7.05 18.66 0.69
CA GLY A 137 -7.27 20.04 0.23
C GLY A 137 -6.45 21.10 0.96
N SER A 138 -5.63 20.74 1.96
CA SER A 138 -4.66 21.66 2.58
C SER A 138 -3.42 21.89 1.70
N GLY A 139 -3.01 20.89 0.93
CA GLY A 139 -1.73 20.89 0.22
C GLY A 139 -0.51 20.81 1.15
N ALA A 140 -0.71 20.44 2.41
CA ALA A 140 0.35 20.29 3.40
C ALA A 140 0.60 18.81 3.73
N GLU A 141 1.84 18.50 4.05
CA GLU A 141 2.25 17.21 4.60
C GLU A 141 2.02 17.16 6.12
N ALA A 142 2.13 15.97 6.72
CA ALA A 142 1.88 15.76 8.14
C ALA A 142 3.15 15.91 8.98
N GLU A 143 3.30 17.06 9.63
CA GLU A 143 4.44 17.36 10.53
C GLU A 143 4.27 16.73 11.93
N GLY A 144 5.39 16.51 12.64
CA GLY A 144 5.40 16.08 14.04
C GLY A 144 4.99 14.62 14.29
N MET A 145 4.99 13.78 13.25
CA MET A 145 4.70 12.35 13.36
C MET A 145 5.98 11.52 13.52
N THR A 146 5.88 10.44 14.29
CA THR A 146 6.95 9.45 14.46
C THR A 146 6.49 8.08 14.02
N PHE A 147 7.41 7.27 13.50
CA PHE A 147 7.09 5.96 12.92
C PHE A 147 8.01 4.86 13.42
N SER A 148 7.47 3.66 13.61
CA SER A 148 8.20 2.49 14.07
C SER A 148 7.82 1.23 13.29
N LEU A 149 8.83 0.59 12.71
CA LEU A 149 8.73 -0.69 12.00
C LEU A 149 9.27 -1.89 12.80
N GLY A 150 10.19 -1.64 13.74
CA GLY A 150 10.80 -2.67 14.60
C GLY A 150 11.81 -3.60 13.92
N VAL A 151 12.02 -3.46 12.60
CA VAL A 151 13.01 -4.18 11.78
C VAL A 151 13.60 -3.25 10.71
N GLY A 152 14.76 -3.62 10.17
CA GLY A 152 15.53 -2.78 9.25
C GLY A 152 16.25 -1.62 9.96
N ASP A 153 16.87 -0.78 9.15
CA ASP A 153 17.51 0.46 9.58
C ASP A 153 16.51 1.63 9.40
N GLY A 154 16.44 2.54 10.38
CA GLY A 154 15.52 3.69 10.38
C GLY A 154 14.73 3.83 11.70
N PRO A 155 13.72 4.71 11.77
CA PRO A 155 13.24 5.61 10.71
C PRO A 155 14.26 6.67 10.28
N PHE A 156 14.21 7.06 9.02
CA PHE A 156 14.97 8.19 8.47
C PHE A 156 14.00 9.26 7.97
N TYR A 157 13.90 10.37 8.70
CA TYR A 157 13.03 11.51 8.35
C TYR A 157 13.73 12.45 7.37
N PHE A 158 12.95 13.12 6.53
CA PHE A 158 13.46 13.95 5.44
C PHE A 158 13.42 15.44 5.79
N GLY A 159 14.35 16.20 5.21
CA GLY A 159 14.26 17.64 5.10
C GLY A 159 14.57 18.05 3.66
N GLY A 160 13.56 18.42 2.90
CA GLY A 160 13.61 18.46 1.44
C GLY A 160 13.85 17.08 0.83
N SER A 161 14.65 17.01 -0.24
CA SER A 161 14.81 15.81 -1.07
C SER A 161 15.77 14.73 -0.52
N GLN A 162 16.12 14.77 0.77
CA GLN A 162 17.06 13.81 1.37
C GLN A 162 16.75 13.54 2.86
N PRO A 163 17.11 12.35 3.38
CA PRO A 163 17.14 12.10 4.81
C PRO A 163 18.08 13.07 5.55
N MET A 164 17.69 13.48 6.76
CA MET A 164 18.49 14.33 7.65
C MET A 164 18.66 13.64 9.02
N PRO A 165 19.86 13.15 9.38
CA PRO A 165 20.09 12.35 10.60
C PRO A 165 19.75 13.03 11.94
N GLU A 166 19.63 14.36 11.97
CA GLU A 166 19.22 15.12 13.15
C GLU A 166 17.71 15.10 13.43
N LEU A 167 16.89 14.70 12.45
CA LEU A 167 15.43 14.69 12.56
C LEU A 167 14.93 13.44 13.28
N THR A 168 13.96 13.62 14.18
CA THR A 168 13.35 12.54 14.97
C THR A 168 11.86 12.33 14.69
N GLU A 169 11.26 13.20 13.88
CA GLU A 169 9.84 13.25 13.50
C GLU A 169 9.70 13.89 12.11
N THR A 170 8.53 13.76 11.48
CA THR A 170 8.26 14.34 10.16
C THR A 170 8.26 15.86 10.17
N THR A 171 8.80 16.43 9.09
CA THR A 171 8.79 17.84 8.73
C THR A 171 7.64 18.15 7.78
N SER A 172 7.65 19.35 7.18
CA SER A 172 6.81 19.76 6.06
C SER A 172 6.91 18.88 4.80
N ASP A 173 7.82 17.89 4.77
CA ASP A 173 7.96 16.93 3.67
C ASP A 173 7.15 15.63 3.90
N GLY A 174 6.68 15.35 5.12
CA GLY A 174 5.87 14.16 5.46
C GLY A 174 6.54 12.80 5.25
N ALA A 175 7.77 12.78 4.75
CA ALA A 175 8.43 11.58 4.25
C ALA A 175 9.33 10.90 5.30
N VAL A 176 9.27 9.56 5.33
CA VAL A 176 10.09 8.71 6.19
C VAL A 176 10.53 7.47 5.44
N ALA A 177 11.82 7.13 5.49
CA ALA A 177 12.36 5.92 4.89
C ALA A 177 12.79 4.89 5.95
N PHE A 178 12.74 3.62 5.57
CA PHE A 178 13.39 2.52 6.26
C PHE A 178 14.23 1.75 5.24
N ALA A 179 15.45 1.43 5.61
CA ALA A 179 16.40 0.69 4.78
C ALA A 179 16.58 -0.74 5.28
N ASN A 180 17.11 -1.60 4.40
CA ASN A 180 17.49 -2.98 4.74
C ASN A 180 16.38 -3.79 5.44
N VAL A 181 15.13 -3.58 5.03
CA VAL A 181 13.97 -4.27 5.60
C VAL A 181 13.91 -5.69 5.04
N PRO A 182 13.81 -6.74 5.88
CA PRO A 182 13.77 -8.12 5.41
C PRO A 182 12.50 -8.38 4.59
N PRO A 183 12.57 -9.17 3.49
CA PRO A 183 11.38 -9.53 2.72
C PRO A 183 10.31 -10.23 3.56
N GLY A 184 9.04 -9.87 3.35
CA GLY A 184 7.92 -10.39 4.12
C GLY A 184 6.76 -9.40 4.25
N GLU A 185 5.78 -9.76 5.06
CA GLU A 185 4.70 -8.86 5.49
C GLU A 185 5.07 -8.18 6.80
N HIS A 186 4.83 -6.88 6.87
CA HIS A 186 5.17 -6.04 8.02
C HIS A 186 3.99 -5.15 8.43
N THR A 187 4.13 -4.47 9.56
CA THR A 187 3.21 -3.42 10.00
C THR A 187 4.02 -2.28 10.60
N ILE A 188 3.83 -1.08 10.07
CA ILE A 188 4.37 0.16 10.66
C ILE A 188 3.34 0.73 11.64
N THR A 189 3.84 1.31 12.72
CA THR A 189 3.03 2.05 13.72
C THR A 189 3.38 3.52 13.66
N ALA A 190 2.35 4.38 13.62
CA ALA A 190 2.47 5.83 13.61
C ALA A 190 2.11 6.42 15.00
N ALA A 191 2.83 7.45 15.43
CA ALA A 191 2.51 8.24 16.62
C ALA A 191 2.61 9.74 16.32
N GLY A 192 1.99 10.57 17.17
CA GLY A 192 1.86 12.03 16.95
C GLY A 192 0.53 12.43 16.30
N ALA A 193 -0.06 11.60 15.45
CA ALA A 193 -1.37 11.85 14.83
C ALA A 193 -2.57 11.44 15.70
N ALA A 194 -3.64 12.24 15.65
CA ALA A 194 -4.96 11.95 16.20
C ALA A 194 -5.72 10.93 15.32
N SER A 195 -5.53 11.02 14.01
CA SER A 195 -6.05 10.11 12.99
C SER A 195 -5.19 10.19 11.74
N CYS A 196 -5.08 9.09 10.99
CA CYS A 196 -4.62 9.04 9.61
C CYS A 196 -5.50 8.03 8.85
N VAL A 197 -5.59 8.16 7.53
CA VAL A 197 -6.24 7.20 6.63
C VAL A 197 -5.17 6.51 5.79
N THR A 198 -5.13 5.18 5.81
CA THR A 198 -4.28 4.39 4.90
C THR A 198 -4.83 4.48 3.49
N ARG A 199 -4.01 4.88 2.51
CA ARG A 199 -4.36 4.86 1.07
C ARG A 199 -3.51 3.88 0.27
N VAL A 200 -2.21 3.82 0.56
CA VAL A 200 -1.33 2.74 0.09
C VAL A 200 -0.78 2.05 1.33
N GLY A 201 -1.10 0.78 1.46
CA GLY A 201 -1.01 -0.03 2.68
C GLY A 201 -2.27 -0.88 2.87
N PHE A 202 -2.17 -1.90 3.71
CA PHE A 202 -3.32 -2.59 4.27
C PHE A 202 -3.79 -1.82 5.51
N ASP A 203 -5.08 -1.51 5.60
CA ASP A 203 -5.62 -0.91 6.82
C ASP A 203 -5.58 -1.93 7.97
N ARG A 204 -4.90 -1.58 9.07
CA ARG A 204 -4.81 -2.37 10.30
C ARG A 204 -5.22 -1.56 11.54
N GLY A 205 -5.82 -0.38 11.36
CA GLY A 205 -6.29 0.52 12.42
C GLY A 205 -5.72 1.94 12.32
N VAL A 206 -6.22 2.82 13.20
CA VAL A 206 -6.00 4.29 13.18
C VAL A 206 -4.54 4.75 13.21
N ASP A 207 -3.64 3.89 13.69
CA ASP A 207 -2.22 4.15 13.89
C ASP A 207 -1.33 3.04 13.28
N ARG A 208 -1.91 2.12 12.49
CA ARG A 208 -1.22 0.91 12.01
C ARG A 208 -1.54 0.59 10.57
N THR A 209 -0.49 0.43 9.77
CA THR A 209 -0.59 0.14 8.34
C THR A 209 0.27 -1.08 7.99
N GLY A 210 -0.35 -2.08 7.36
CA GLY A 210 0.34 -3.27 6.88
C GLY A 210 0.92 -3.06 5.47
N PHE A 211 1.97 -3.80 5.11
CA PHE A 211 2.49 -3.82 3.74
C PHE A 211 3.39 -5.04 3.50
N ARG A 212 3.84 -5.21 2.25
CA ARG A 212 4.76 -6.27 1.83
C ARG A 212 6.08 -5.68 1.31
N VAL A 213 7.19 -6.33 1.65
CA VAL A 213 8.54 -6.02 1.15
C VAL A 213 9.07 -7.21 0.35
N GLU A 214 9.71 -6.93 -0.79
CA GLU A 214 10.51 -7.91 -1.56
C GLU A 214 11.96 -7.41 -1.70
N ALA A 215 12.88 -8.33 -1.92
CA ALA A 215 14.30 -8.01 -2.06
C ALA A 215 14.56 -7.11 -3.28
N GLY A 216 15.31 -6.03 -3.10
CA GLY A 216 15.65 -5.07 -4.16
C GLY A 216 14.50 -4.15 -4.61
N ALA A 217 13.31 -4.28 -4.04
CA ALA A 217 12.19 -3.39 -4.30
C ALA A 217 12.16 -2.18 -3.35
N LEU A 218 11.47 -1.12 -3.78
CA LEU A 218 11.03 -0.02 -2.94
C LEU A 218 9.53 -0.18 -2.67
N THR A 219 9.16 -0.48 -1.43
CA THR A 219 7.75 -0.50 -1.01
C THR A 219 7.32 0.91 -0.64
N PHE A 220 6.20 1.36 -1.20
CA PHE A 220 5.60 2.63 -0.85
C PHE A 220 4.43 2.42 0.12
N VAL A 221 4.33 3.33 1.09
CA VAL A 221 3.23 3.41 2.06
C VAL A 221 2.72 4.85 2.05
N ARG A 222 1.42 5.06 1.88
CA ARG A 222 0.83 6.40 1.78
C ARG A 222 -0.29 6.56 2.80
N LEU A 223 -0.09 7.49 3.72
CA LEU A 223 -1.10 7.94 4.66
C LEU A 223 -1.61 9.31 4.22
N VAL A 224 -2.90 9.56 4.37
CA VAL A 224 -3.54 10.85 4.07
C VAL A 224 -4.46 11.24 5.21
N ASP A 225 -4.96 12.49 5.19
CA ASP A 225 -5.86 13.01 6.23
C ASP A 225 -5.25 12.89 7.64
N CYS A 226 -3.92 12.93 7.73
CA CYS A 226 -3.21 12.88 8.99
C CYS A 226 -3.42 14.19 9.76
N ALA A 227 -4.16 14.11 10.86
CA ALA A 227 -4.40 15.22 11.77
C ALA A 227 -3.47 15.10 12.99
N PRO A 228 -2.76 16.15 13.42
CA PRO A 228 -1.97 16.14 14.65
C PRO A 228 -2.85 16.03 15.90
N ARG A 229 -2.27 15.59 17.03
CA ARG A 229 -2.92 15.56 18.36
C ARG A 229 -2.92 16.89 19.10
#